data_AF-A0A1H0Q490-F1
#
_entry.id   AF-A0A1H0Q490-F1
#
_cell.length_a   1.000
_cell.length_b   1.000
_cell.length_c   1.000
_cell.angle_alpha   90.00
_cell.angle_beta   90.00
_cell.angle_gamma   90.00
#
_symmetry.space_group_name_H-M   'P 1'
#
loop_
_entity.id
_entity.type
_entity.pdbx_description
1 polymer ?
#
loop_
_entity_poly.entity_id
_entity_poly.type
_entity_poly.pdbx_seq_one_letter_code
_entity_poly.pdbx_strand_id
1 'polypeptide(L)'
;MSYGIHVDNRPGPVLIAGEKLLLPKRHGFIPRRRFLGLSARGARAETRSTICAAIASHSTNGFVRQASVGPLAKSGALWTIPYIVDLASDYVIEILAELDASMHLVDRDNLRRYVADNPAHLALTEARIRSYWNEYYRTTSRERALDSYPEFRILRALSDL
;
A
#
# COMPACT_ATOMS: atom_id res chain seq x y z
N MET A 1 -30.70 -0.12 1.91
CA MET A 1 -29.28 -0.37 1.59
C MET A 1 -28.99 0.29 0.25
N SER A 2 -28.52 1.54 0.28
CA SER A 2 -28.17 2.24 -0.95
C SER A 2 -26.84 1.67 -1.45
N TYR A 3 -26.87 1.07 -2.64
CA TYR A 3 -25.67 0.64 -3.35
C TYR A 3 -24.89 1.91 -3.68
N GLY A 4 -23.88 2.22 -2.86
CA GLY A 4 -23.04 3.39 -3.04
C GLY A 4 -22.40 3.31 -4.42
N ILE A 5 -22.57 4.37 -5.22
CA ILE A 5 -21.87 4.58 -6.48
C ILE A 5 -20.39 4.34 -6.19
N HIS A 6 -19.80 3.27 -6.75
CA HIS A 6 -18.37 3.07 -6.72
C HIS A 6 -17.73 4.14 -7.61
N VAL A 7 -17.58 5.35 -7.08
CA VAL A 7 -16.70 6.36 -7.66
C VAL A 7 -15.33 5.70 -7.78
N ASP A 8 -14.74 5.76 -8.97
CA ASP A 8 -13.39 5.24 -9.20
C ASP A 8 -12.41 6.13 -8.43
N ASN A 9 -12.30 5.86 -7.13
CA ASN A 9 -11.46 6.60 -6.19
C ASN A 9 -10.00 6.19 -6.30
N ARG A 10 -9.55 5.57 -7.41
CA ARG A 10 -8.13 5.27 -7.61
C ARG A 10 -7.36 6.58 -7.77
N PRO A 11 -6.08 6.62 -7.37
CA PRO A 11 -5.21 7.61 -7.97
C PRO A 11 -5.31 7.45 -9.50
N GLY A 12 -5.32 8.56 -10.23
CA GLY A 12 -5.11 8.52 -11.67
C GLY A 12 -3.78 7.84 -12.02
N PRO A 13 -3.34 7.84 -13.28
CA PRO A 13 -2.00 7.38 -13.61
C PRO A 13 -0.97 8.08 -12.72
N VAL A 14 -0.15 7.31 -12.02
CA VAL A 14 0.93 7.83 -11.18
C VAL A 14 2.20 7.93 -12.03
N LEU A 15 3.07 8.87 -11.69
CA LEU A 15 4.34 9.10 -12.35
C LEU A 15 5.46 8.33 -11.66
N ILE A 16 6.18 7.51 -12.44
CA ILE A 16 7.39 6.80 -12.03
C ILE A 16 8.51 7.25 -12.96
N ALA A 17 9.43 8.07 -12.46
CA ALA A 17 10.55 8.59 -13.25
C ALA A 17 10.12 9.24 -14.60
N GLY A 18 8.96 9.91 -14.60
CA GLY A 18 8.38 10.55 -15.80
C GLY A 18 7.45 9.66 -16.62
N GLU A 19 7.40 8.35 -16.36
CA GLU A 19 6.49 7.42 -17.02
C GLU A 19 5.17 7.25 -16.25
N LYS A 20 4.07 7.04 -16.97
CA LYS A 20 2.75 6.80 -16.35
C LYS A 20 2.58 5.32 -16.03
N LEU A 21 2.31 5.01 -14.77
CA LEU A 21 1.93 3.69 -14.28
C LEU A 21 0.46 3.69 -13.86
N LEU A 22 -0.29 2.69 -14.32
CA LEU A 22 -1.66 2.45 -13.89
C LEU A 22 -1.70 1.37 -12.81
N LEU A 23 -2.31 1.69 -11.67
CA LEU A 23 -2.49 0.71 -10.60
C LEU A 23 -3.68 -0.23 -10.89
N PRO A 24 -3.54 -1.54 -10.58
CA PRO A 24 -4.62 -2.50 -10.77
C PRO A 24 -5.89 -2.11 -10.01
N LYS A 25 -7.05 -2.53 -10.53
CA LYS A 25 -8.26 -2.58 -9.72
C LYS A 25 -8.20 -3.78 -8.76
N ARG A 26 -9.01 -3.73 -7.70
CA ARG A 26 -9.26 -4.91 -6.85
C ARG A 26 -9.65 -6.09 -7.73
N HIS A 27 -9.04 -7.25 -7.52
CA HIS A 27 -9.27 -8.43 -8.36
C HIS A 27 -9.31 -9.74 -7.57
N GLY A 28 -10.04 -10.72 -8.07
CA GLY A 28 -10.13 -12.06 -7.47
C GLY A 28 -8.89 -12.94 -7.66
N PHE A 29 -7.84 -12.45 -8.33
CA PHE A 29 -6.63 -13.24 -8.54
C PHE A 29 -5.91 -13.54 -7.22
N ILE A 30 -5.61 -14.82 -7.02
CA ILE A 30 -4.83 -15.36 -5.90
C ILE A 30 -3.56 -15.96 -6.50
N PRO A 31 -2.38 -15.34 -6.32
CA PRO A 31 -1.14 -15.90 -6.80
C PRO A 31 -0.81 -17.19 -6.05
N ARG A 32 -0.20 -18.17 -6.72
CA ARG A 32 0.34 -19.34 -6.00
C ARG A 32 1.40 -18.87 -5.00
N ARG A 33 1.43 -19.45 -3.79
CA ARG A 33 2.34 -19.07 -2.68
C ARG A 33 3.82 -18.91 -3.09
N ARG A 34 4.31 -19.73 -4.04
CA ARG A 34 5.69 -19.66 -4.55
C ARG A 34 6.02 -18.34 -5.25
N PHE A 35 5.02 -17.59 -5.72
CA PHE A 35 5.21 -16.34 -6.47
C PHE A 35 5.31 -15.09 -5.59
N LEU A 36 4.99 -15.17 -4.29
CA LEU A 36 5.10 -14.04 -3.35
C LEU A 36 6.46 -13.99 -2.65
N GLY A 37 7.50 -14.58 -3.24
CA GLY A 37 8.86 -14.35 -2.76
C GLY A 37 9.25 -14.98 -1.44
N LEU A 38 8.38 -15.79 -0.82
CA LEU A 38 8.67 -16.50 0.43
C LEU A 38 9.92 -17.42 0.33
N SER A 39 10.43 -17.67 -0.89
CA SER A 39 11.67 -18.40 -1.14
C SER A 39 12.38 -18.01 -2.46
N ALA A 40 12.18 -16.79 -2.97
CA ALA A 40 12.85 -16.35 -4.21
C ALA A 40 14.38 -16.25 -4.01
N ARG A 41 15.17 -16.76 -4.97
CA ARG A 41 16.63 -16.63 -5.00
C ARG A 41 17.11 -16.21 -6.39
N GLY A 42 17.90 -15.15 -6.44
CA GLY A 42 18.52 -14.62 -7.65
C GLY A 42 17.64 -13.59 -8.36
N ALA A 43 18.29 -12.68 -9.09
CA ALA A 43 17.69 -11.46 -9.63
C ALA A 43 16.39 -11.69 -10.43
N ARG A 44 16.35 -12.67 -11.34
CA ARG A 44 15.13 -12.95 -12.14
C ARG A 44 13.97 -13.46 -11.28
N ALA A 45 14.26 -14.24 -10.24
CA ALA A 45 13.24 -14.74 -9.32
C ALA A 45 12.71 -13.61 -8.43
N GLU A 46 13.59 -12.69 -8.01
CA GLU A 46 13.26 -11.47 -7.26
C GLU A 46 12.37 -10.55 -8.09
N THR A 47 12.75 -10.18 -9.33
CA THR A 47 11.91 -9.35 -10.21
C THR A 47 10.52 -9.94 -10.39
N ARG A 48 10.41 -11.24 -10.70
CA ARG A 48 9.12 -11.91 -10.86
C ARG A 48 8.31 -11.87 -9.57
N SER A 49 8.95 -12.11 -8.43
CA SER A 49 8.32 -12.05 -7.12
C SER A 49 7.73 -10.67 -6.85
N THR A 50 8.50 -9.62 -7.11
CA THR A 50 8.07 -8.23 -6.91
C THR A 50 6.89 -7.88 -7.82
N ILE A 51 6.91 -8.30 -9.09
CA ILE A 51 5.78 -8.10 -10.01
C ILE A 51 4.53 -8.84 -9.50
N CYS A 52 4.68 -10.08 -9.04
CA CYS A 52 3.56 -10.82 -8.46
C CYS A 52 3.02 -10.17 -7.18
N ALA A 53 3.90 -9.62 -6.34
CA ALA A 53 3.50 -8.89 -5.13
C ALA A 53 2.73 -7.60 -5.47
N ALA A 54 3.19 -6.85 -6.48
CA ALA A 54 2.49 -5.66 -6.97
C ALA A 54 1.06 -5.96 -7.41
N ILE A 55 0.86 -7.05 -8.17
CA ILE A 55 -0.49 -7.52 -8.52
C ILE A 55 -1.25 -7.95 -7.26
N ALA A 56 -0.62 -8.76 -6.40
CA ALA A 56 -1.24 -9.30 -5.19
C ALA A 56 -1.74 -8.25 -4.19
N SER A 57 -1.10 -7.08 -4.13
CA SER A 57 -1.51 -5.96 -3.27
C SER A 57 -2.93 -5.44 -3.57
N HIS A 58 -3.47 -5.74 -4.76
CA HIS A 58 -4.85 -5.45 -5.16
C HIS A 58 -5.77 -6.68 -5.13
N SER A 59 -5.38 -7.79 -4.51
CA SER A 59 -6.28 -8.94 -4.36
C SER A 59 -7.51 -8.60 -3.50
N THR A 60 -8.65 -9.21 -3.77
CA THR A 60 -9.82 -9.17 -2.86
C THR A 60 -9.58 -9.98 -1.59
N ASN A 61 -8.55 -10.83 -1.56
CA ASN A 61 -8.17 -11.61 -0.38
C ASN A 61 -7.17 -10.84 0.49
N GLY A 62 -7.55 -10.55 1.74
CA GLY A 62 -6.69 -9.86 2.71
C GLY A 62 -5.36 -10.56 2.99
N PHE A 63 -5.35 -11.89 3.08
CA PHE A 63 -4.11 -12.66 3.30
C PHE A 63 -3.13 -12.54 2.13
N VAL A 64 -3.65 -12.45 0.90
CA VAL A 64 -2.83 -12.27 -0.30
C VAL A 64 -2.21 -10.87 -0.32
N ARG A 65 -2.98 -9.85 0.05
CA ARG A 65 -2.49 -8.48 0.16
C ARG A 65 -1.44 -8.35 1.26
N GLN A 66 -1.68 -8.91 2.44
CA GLN A 66 -0.70 -8.93 3.53
C GLN A 66 0.63 -9.57 3.09
N ALA A 67 0.56 -10.72 2.41
CA ALA A 67 1.74 -11.43 1.92
C ALA A 67 2.51 -10.67 0.82
N SER A 68 1.95 -9.59 0.25
CA SER A 68 2.64 -8.73 -0.72
C SER A 68 3.54 -7.67 -0.09
N VAL A 69 3.32 -7.33 1.19
CA VAL A 69 4.03 -6.23 1.88
C VAL A 69 5.54 -6.45 1.88
N GLY A 70 5.99 -7.61 2.36
CA GLY A 70 7.42 -7.92 2.48
C GLY A 70 8.19 -7.81 1.16
N PRO A 71 7.77 -8.48 0.07
CA PRO A 71 8.43 -8.36 -1.23
C PRO A 71 8.43 -6.94 -1.81
N LEU A 72 7.36 -6.16 -1.60
CA LEU A 72 7.29 -4.78 -2.05
C LEU A 72 8.25 -3.89 -1.26
N ALA A 73 8.25 -4.01 0.07
CA ALA A 73 9.11 -3.22 0.93
C ALA A 73 10.60 -3.46 0.66
N LYS A 74 10.99 -4.72 0.40
CA LYS A 74 12.39 -5.12 0.13
C LYS A 74 12.87 -4.86 -1.30
N SER A 75 12.01 -4.39 -2.21
CA SER A 75 12.32 -4.40 -3.64
C SER A 75 13.45 -3.44 -4.04
N GLY A 76 13.59 -2.31 -3.32
CA GLY A 76 14.47 -1.19 -3.70
C GLY A 76 14.09 -0.49 -5.00
N ALA A 77 12.96 -0.83 -5.64
CA ALA A 77 12.59 -0.32 -6.95
C ALA A 77 11.53 0.78 -6.86
N LEU A 78 11.79 1.95 -7.45
CA LEU A 78 10.88 3.10 -7.43
C LEU A 78 9.43 2.76 -7.86
N TRP A 79 9.27 1.90 -8.88
CA TRP A 79 7.96 1.52 -9.40
C TRP A 79 7.10 0.74 -8.39
N THR A 80 7.66 0.22 -7.28
CA THR A 80 6.89 -0.48 -6.26
C THR A 80 6.28 0.45 -5.21
N ILE A 81 6.78 1.68 -5.09
CA ILE A 81 6.32 2.64 -4.09
C ILE A 81 4.80 2.93 -4.17
N PRO A 82 4.18 3.11 -5.35
CA PRO A 82 2.73 3.33 -5.43
C PRO A 82 1.90 2.26 -4.72
N TYR A 83 2.32 1.00 -4.78
CA TYR A 83 1.62 -0.13 -4.17
C TYR A 83 1.73 -0.10 -2.65
N ILE A 84 2.87 0.36 -2.13
CA ILE A 84 3.08 0.60 -0.68
C ILE A 84 2.16 1.73 -0.20
N VAL A 85 2.07 2.82 -0.96
CA VAL A 85 1.20 3.96 -0.65
C VAL A 85 -0.29 3.60 -0.72
N ASP A 86 -0.71 2.74 -1.67
CA ASP A 86 -2.09 2.25 -1.73
C ASP A 86 -2.41 1.32 -0.54
N LEU A 87 -1.48 0.41 -0.18
CA LEU A 87 -1.61 -0.47 0.99
C LEU A 87 -1.68 0.28 2.33
N ALA A 88 -1.12 1.49 2.42
CA ALA A 88 -1.22 2.34 3.60
C ALA A 88 -2.66 2.82 3.90
N SER A 89 -3.56 2.74 2.91
CA SER A 89 -4.99 3.03 3.06
C SER A 89 -5.87 1.77 3.14
N ASP A 90 -5.27 0.61 3.41
CA ASP A 90 -6.02 -0.63 3.51
C ASP A 90 -6.74 -0.75 4.85
N TYR A 91 -8.04 -1.05 4.81
CA TYR A 91 -8.88 -1.13 6.00
C TYR A 91 -8.59 -2.35 6.91
N VAL A 92 -7.70 -3.26 6.51
CA VAL A 92 -7.33 -4.47 7.28
C VAL A 92 -6.15 -4.17 8.19
N ILE A 93 -6.39 -4.12 9.50
CA ILE A 93 -5.39 -3.71 10.50
C ILE A 93 -4.13 -4.57 10.53
N GLU A 94 -4.22 -5.86 10.20
CA GLU A 94 -3.07 -6.76 10.12
C GLU A 94 -2.12 -6.40 8.96
N ILE A 95 -2.67 -5.93 7.84
CA ILE A 95 -1.87 -5.44 6.71
C ILE A 95 -1.11 -4.19 7.13
N LEU A 96 -1.80 -3.28 7.82
CA LEU A 96 -1.23 -2.03 8.29
C LEU A 96 -0.14 -2.26 9.33
N ALA A 97 -0.35 -3.20 10.26
CA ALA A 97 0.67 -3.58 11.23
C ALA A 97 1.92 -4.19 10.56
N GLU A 98 1.73 -5.07 9.57
CA GLU A 98 2.84 -5.63 8.78
C GLU A 98 3.57 -4.54 7.98
N LEU A 99 2.83 -3.59 7.41
CA LEU A 99 3.37 -2.47 6.65
C LEU A 99 4.19 -1.54 7.55
N ASP A 100 3.63 -1.10 8.68
CA ASP A 100 4.31 -0.28 9.69
C ASP A 100 5.63 -0.94 10.13
N ALA A 101 5.59 -2.24 10.44
CA ALA A 101 6.77 -3.02 10.80
C ALA A 101 7.80 -3.12 9.65
N SER A 102 7.35 -3.08 8.39
CA SER A 102 8.22 -3.19 7.20
C SER A 102 8.71 -1.85 6.65
N MET A 103 8.24 -0.71 7.16
CA MET A 103 8.59 0.62 6.63
C MET A 103 10.10 0.89 6.64
N HIS A 104 10.83 0.33 7.59
CA HIS A 104 12.30 0.46 7.67
C HIS A 104 13.05 -0.21 6.51
N LEU A 105 12.41 -1.13 5.78
CA LEU A 105 12.97 -1.81 4.62
C LEU A 105 12.75 -1.03 3.32
N VAL A 106 11.79 -0.09 3.32
CA VAL A 106 11.44 0.70 2.15
C VAL A 106 12.55 1.71 1.86
N ASP A 107 12.97 1.76 0.60
CA ASP A 107 13.94 2.76 0.14
C ASP A 107 13.36 4.17 0.29
N ARG A 108 13.94 4.96 1.21
CA ARG A 108 13.45 6.29 1.56
C ARG A 108 13.66 7.33 0.46
N ASP A 109 14.67 7.19 -0.37
CA ASP A 109 14.91 8.15 -1.47
C ASP A 109 13.92 7.92 -2.60
N ASN A 110 13.61 6.66 -2.90
CA ASN A 110 12.53 6.31 -3.81
C ASN A 110 11.17 6.77 -3.28
N LEU A 111 10.92 6.58 -1.99
CA LEU A 111 9.67 7.03 -1.34
C LEU A 111 9.51 8.56 -1.44
N ARG A 112 10.54 9.32 -1.07
CA ARG A 112 10.56 10.79 -1.18
C ARG A 112 10.33 11.25 -2.60
N ARG A 113 11.08 10.70 -3.56
CA ARG A 113 10.95 11.04 -4.99
C ARG A 113 9.53 10.79 -5.49
N TYR A 114 8.97 9.63 -5.14
CA TYR A 114 7.63 9.28 -5.55
C TYR A 114 6.56 10.23 -5.00
N VAL A 115 6.63 10.57 -3.70
CA VAL A 115 5.70 11.49 -3.06
C VAL A 115 5.78 12.88 -3.68
N ALA A 116 6.99 13.37 -3.97
CA ALA A 116 7.20 14.65 -4.65
C ALA A 116 6.58 14.66 -6.06
N ASP A 117 6.71 13.57 -6.82
CA ASP A 117 6.15 13.43 -8.17
C ASP A 117 4.63 13.20 -8.15
N ASN A 118 4.06 12.69 -7.04
CA ASN A 118 2.66 12.22 -6.95
C ASN A 118 1.91 12.71 -5.70
N PRO A 119 1.90 14.02 -5.38
CA PRO A 119 1.27 14.53 -4.17
C PRO A 119 -0.24 14.22 -4.11
N ALA A 120 -0.91 14.14 -5.25
CA ALA A 120 -2.33 13.80 -5.33
C ALA A 120 -2.64 12.37 -4.85
N HIS A 121 -1.74 11.41 -5.05
CA HIS A 121 -1.93 10.06 -4.54
C HIS A 121 -1.77 10.05 -3.02
N LEU A 122 -0.75 10.72 -2.46
CA LEU A 122 -0.59 10.81 -1.01
C LEU A 122 -1.81 11.48 -0.34
N ALA A 123 -2.31 12.58 -0.91
CA ALA A 123 -3.50 13.27 -0.41
C ALA A 123 -4.75 12.38 -0.41
N LEU A 124 -4.91 11.55 -1.45
CA LEU A 124 -5.99 10.57 -1.52
C LEU A 124 -5.85 9.46 -0.47
N THR A 125 -4.63 8.94 -0.27
CA THR A 125 -4.32 7.96 0.79
C THR A 125 -4.65 8.53 2.16
N GLU A 126 -4.23 9.77 2.46
CA GLU A 126 -4.57 10.47 3.70
C GLU A 126 -6.09 10.62 3.88
N ALA A 127 -6.81 11.05 2.84
CA ALA A 127 -8.25 11.21 2.90
C ALA A 127 -8.96 9.88 3.21
N ARG A 128 -8.51 8.76 2.66
CA ARG A 128 -9.05 7.42 2.93
C ARG A 128 -8.81 7.01 4.38
N ILE A 129 -7.57 7.15 4.88
CA ILE A 129 -7.20 6.86 6.28
C ILE A 129 -8.10 7.63 7.24
N ARG A 130 -8.21 8.95 7.04
CA ARG A 130 -9.05 9.81 7.88
C ARG A 130 -10.53 9.44 7.79
N SER A 131 -11.04 9.14 6.60
CA SER A 131 -12.44 8.75 6.40
C SER A 131 -12.75 7.44 7.12
N TYR A 132 -11.89 6.44 7.00
CA TYR A 132 -12.11 5.12 7.62
C TYR A 132 -11.99 5.20 9.14
N TRP A 133 -10.96 5.88 9.66
CA TRP A 133 -10.84 6.13 11.10
C TRP A 133 -12.06 6.89 11.65
N ASN A 134 -12.54 7.92 10.94
CA ASN A 134 -13.68 8.71 11.39
C ASN A 134 -14.98 7.89 11.48
N GLU A 135 -15.20 6.97 10.54
CA GLU A 135 -16.39 6.11 10.48
C GLU A 135 -16.36 5.01 11.56
N TYR A 136 -15.21 4.34 11.74
CA TYR A 136 -15.15 3.11 12.54
C TYR A 136 -14.49 3.26 13.91
N TYR A 137 -13.64 4.27 14.10
CA TYR A 137 -12.76 4.36 15.27
C TYR A 137 -12.93 5.64 16.09
N ARG A 138 -13.51 6.71 15.53
CA ARG A 138 -13.70 8.00 16.24
C ARG A 138 -14.42 7.86 17.59
N THR A 139 -15.40 6.96 17.69
CA THR A 139 -16.22 6.79 18.90
C THR A 139 -15.72 5.66 19.82
N THR A 140 -14.74 4.88 19.40
CA THR A 140 -14.27 3.69 20.12
C THR A 140 -13.12 4.04 21.05
N SER A 141 -13.22 3.68 22.33
CA SER A 141 -12.28 4.11 23.38
C SER A 141 -10.83 3.63 23.18
N ARG A 142 -10.62 2.55 22.43
CA ARG A 142 -9.33 1.89 22.23
C ARG A 142 -8.42 2.57 21.21
N GLU A 143 -8.99 3.27 20.22
CA GLU A 143 -8.25 3.96 19.14
C GLU A 143 -8.61 5.46 19.01
N ARG A 144 -9.06 6.11 20.10
CA ARG A 144 -9.34 7.57 20.10
C ARG A 144 -8.12 8.42 19.79
N ALA A 145 -6.93 7.96 20.17
CA ALA A 145 -5.70 8.68 19.88
C ALA A 145 -5.23 8.34 18.46
N LEU A 146 -5.17 9.35 17.59
CA LEU A 146 -4.70 9.24 16.21
C LEU A 146 -3.34 8.51 16.14
N ASP A 147 -2.44 8.80 17.09
CA ASP A 147 -1.09 8.22 17.14
C ASP A 147 -1.05 6.72 17.47
N SER A 148 -2.11 6.17 18.06
CA SER A 148 -2.19 4.74 18.41
C SER A 148 -2.57 3.88 17.21
N TYR A 149 -3.20 4.46 16.19
CA TYR A 149 -3.67 3.72 15.02
C TYR A 149 -2.56 3.61 13.95
N PRO A 150 -2.21 2.38 13.49
CA PRO A 150 -1.05 2.16 12.62
C PRO A 150 -1.01 3.01 11.35
N GLU A 151 -2.18 3.27 10.73
CA GLU A 151 -2.27 4.08 9.52
C GLU A 151 -1.71 5.50 9.69
N PHE A 152 -1.92 6.13 10.86
CA PHE A 152 -1.41 7.49 11.09
C PHE A 152 0.11 7.52 11.32
N ARG A 153 0.70 6.43 11.86
CA ARG A 153 2.16 6.30 11.93
C ARG A 153 2.76 6.13 10.54
N ILE A 154 2.14 5.30 9.71
CA ILE A 154 2.54 5.13 8.31
C ILE A 154 2.39 6.46 7.56
N LEU A 155 1.25 7.15 7.70
CA LEU A 155 1.01 8.44 7.06
C LEU A 155 2.05 9.49 7.46
N ARG A 156 2.44 9.54 8.73
CA ARG A 156 3.53 10.41 9.21
C ARG A 156 4.86 10.05 8.54
N ALA A 157 5.19 8.76 8.48
CA ALA A 157 6.39 8.30 7.78
C ALA A 157 6.38 8.63 6.27
N LEU A 158 5.20 8.73 5.64
CA LEU A 158 5.04 9.18 4.25
C LEU A 158 5.12 10.70 4.09
N SER A 159 4.73 11.46 5.12
CA SER A 159 4.62 12.93 5.06
C SER A 159 5.90 13.65 5.52
N ASP A 160 6.70 13.00 6.37
CA ASP A 160 7.94 13.56 6.94
C ASP A 160 9.18 13.36 6.04
N LEU A 161 8.99 13.17 4.73
CA LEU A 161 10.05 12.82 3.77
C LEU A 161 10.75 14.03 3.15
#